data_AF-E3H8S8-F1
#
_entry.id   AF-E3H8S8-F1
#
_cell.length_a   1.000
_cell.length_b   1.000
_cell.length_c   1.000
_cell.angle_alpha   90.00
_cell.angle_beta   90.00
_cell.angle_gamma   90.00
#
_symmetry.space_group_name_H-M   'P 1'
#
loop_
_entity.id
_entity.type
_entity.pdbx_description
1 polymer ?
#
loop_
_entity_poly.entity_id
_entity_poly.type
_entity_poly.pdbx_seq_one_letter_code
_entity_poly.pdbx_strand_id
1 'polypeptide(L)'
;MKDKKRNIKKIEGYNFKFICKINLETEKGDLIEHSHQDEFSNLEKKKLNPYGKEKFCKFRIPKIKSSGVYCIMEDNKVVYIGECLNLGLRFNSGYGVISSRNCFEGFQTVNCKINSLILRSYKEKSKLELYFLKTSNRKKLKKELRRIIKPVWNEKKVVFSSDEILESPRIPKDSDIDMIKNKDSKYGKYWKIFNFLKNEKAESIEVSLSKLEDILGFKLPKSARAYKAWWSNGGHSHSKNWMDAGYKVKVVSLGKKICFYKN
;
A
#
# COMPACT_ATOMS: atom_id res chain seq x y z
N MET A 1 37.97 18.09 -5.03
CA MET A 1 37.96 16.64 -4.70
C MET A 1 37.24 16.30 -3.36
N LYS A 2 36.27 17.11 -2.87
CA LYS A 2 35.69 16.95 -1.52
C LYS A 2 34.22 16.45 -1.43
N ASP A 3 33.49 16.26 -2.53
CA ASP A 3 32.04 15.94 -2.45
C ASP A 3 31.63 14.46 -2.61
N LYS A 4 32.54 13.54 -2.94
CA LYS A 4 32.17 12.13 -3.16
C LYS A 4 31.89 11.33 -1.87
N LYS A 5 32.29 11.83 -0.69
CA LYS A 5 32.10 11.13 0.61
C LYS A 5 30.72 11.35 1.25
N ARG A 6 29.88 12.28 0.76
CA ARG A 6 28.55 12.57 1.35
C ARG A 6 27.41 11.64 0.90
N ASN A 7 27.66 10.76 -0.09
CA ASN A 7 26.60 9.97 -0.71
C ASN A 7 26.42 8.56 -0.15
N ILE A 8 27.30 8.09 0.74
CA ILE A 8 27.22 6.74 1.32
C ILE A 8 27.35 6.84 2.84
N LYS A 9 26.42 6.20 3.55
CA LYS A 9 26.43 6.06 5.01
C LYS A 9 26.53 4.58 5.36
N LYS A 10 27.47 4.24 6.25
CA LYS A 10 27.62 2.88 6.76
C LYS A 10 26.61 2.68 7.90
N ILE A 11 25.72 1.69 7.75
CA ILE A 11 24.70 1.32 8.74
C ILE A 11 24.87 -0.17 9.01
N GLU A 12 25.28 -0.53 10.23
CA GLU A 12 25.53 -1.93 10.64
C GLU A 12 26.39 -2.72 9.65
N GLY A 13 27.48 -2.11 9.17
CA GLY A 13 28.39 -2.75 8.21
C GLY A 13 28.02 -2.57 6.74
N TYR A 14 26.81 -2.11 6.42
CA TYR A 14 26.31 -1.98 5.05
C TYR A 14 26.38 -0.54 4.52
N ASN A 15 26.76 -0.39 3.26
CA ASN A 15 26.87 0.91 2.59
C ASN A 15 25.54 1.35 1.99
N PHE A 16 24.79 2.19 2.69
CA PHE A 16 23.55 2.77 2.18
C PHE A 16 23.81 4.08 1.44
N LYS A 17 23.23 4.22 0.25
CA LYS A 17 23.31 5.46 -0.53
C LYS A 17 22.29 6.47 0.00
N PHE A 18 22.70 7.72 0.23
CA PHE A 18 21.79 8.84 0.47
C PHE A 18 20.93 9.09 -0.77
N ILE A 19 19.61 9.17 -0.59
CA ILE A 19 18.66 9.42 -1.68
C ILE A 19 18.22 10.89 -1.68
N CYS A 20 17.64 11.34 -0.58
CA CYS A 20 17.17 12.72 -0.43
C CYS A 20 16.85 13.03 1.04
N LYS A 21 16.70 14.33 1.34
CA LYS A 21 15.91 14.77 2.48
C LYS A 21 14.43 14.55 2.16
N ILE A 22 13.62 14.19 3.15
CA ILE A 22 12.16 14.08 2.96
C ILE A 22 11.57 15.43 3.30
N ASN A 23 11.22 16.20 2.27
CA ASN A 23 10.57 17.50 2.42
C ASN A 23 9.08 17.36 2.07
N LEU A 24 8.21 17.96 2.88
CA LEU A 24 6.78 17.96 2.64
C LEU A 24 6.41 18.98 1.56
N GLU A 25 5.37 18.67 0.78
CA GLU A 25 4.79 19.61 -0.17
C GLU A 25 4.01 20.68 0.61
N THR A 26 4.22 21.94 0.23
CA THR A 26 3.50 23.10 0.73
C THR A 26 2.77 23.79 -0.41
N GLU A 27 1.68 24.47 -0.09
CA GLU A 27 0.92 25.31 -1.03
C GLU A 27 0.84 26.72 -0.43
N LYS A 28 1.35 27.72 -1.17
CA LYS A 28 1.44 29.11 -0.70
C LYS A 28 2.18 29.31 0.65
N GLY A 29 3.05 28.37 1.01
CA GLY A 29 3.80 28.38 2.27
C GLY A 29 3.15 27.53 3.37
N ASP A 30 1.90 27.12 3.20
CA ASP A 30 1.18 26.29 4.15
C ASP A 30 1.37 24.80 3.86
N LEU A 31 1.45 24.01 4.92
CA LEU A 31 1.62 22.57 4.81
C LEU A 31 0.35 21.91 4.26
N ILE A 32 0.50 21.09 3.20
CA ILE A 32 -0.62 20.32 2.66
C ILE A 32 -0.91 19.15 3.59
N GLU A 33 -1.90 19.33 4.47
CA GLU A 33 -2.49 18.30 5.31
C GLU A 33 -3.83 17.85 4.75
N HIS A 34 -4.08 16.54 4.79
CA HIS A 34 -5.37 16.00 4.40
C HIS A 34 -5.78 14.89 5.36
N SER A 35 -7.09 14.77 5.58
CA SER A 35 -7.74 13.66 6.25
C SER A 35 -8.73 13.04 5.26
N HIS A 36 -8.95 11.74 5.37
CA HIS A 36 -9.91 11.03 4.52
C HIS A 36 -11.13 10.55 5.31
N GLN A 37 -11.28 11.06 6.53
CA GLN A 37 -12.35 10.68 7.45
C GLN A 37 -13.73 11.12 6.96
N ASP A 38 -13.81 12.25 6.26
CA ASP A 38 -15.06 12.86 5.80
C ASP A 38 -15.43 12.48 4.36
N GLU A 39 -14.51 11.92 3.58
CA GLU A 39 -14.76 11.54 2.18
C GLU A 39 -15.61 10.27 2.00
N PHE A 40 -15.90 9.55 3.09
CA PHE A 40 -16.55 8.24 3.04
C PHE A 40 -17.73 8.12 4.00
N SER A 41 -18.75 8.96 3.79
CA SER A 41 -20.12 8.73 4.30
C SER A 41 -20.79 7.47 3.72
N ASN A 42 -20.22 6.85 2.68
CA ASN A 42 -20.83 5.74 1.93
C ASN A 42 -20.08 4.38 1.99
N LEU A 43 -19.16 4.18 2.94
CA LEU A 43 -18.66 2.84 3.28
C LEU A 43 -19.30 2.40 4.60
N GLU A 44 -20.53 1.88 4.51
CA GLU A 44 -21.18 1.22 5.63
C GLU A 44 -20.22 0.17 6.25
N LYS A 45 -19.95 0.34 7.55
CA LYS A 45 -19.45 -0.68 8.49
C LYS A 45 -17.98 -1.14 8.39
N LYS A 46 -17.06 -0.41 7.76
CA LYS A 46 -15.61 -0.73 7.92
C LYS A 46 -14.96 0.14 8.98
N LYS A 47 -14.43 -0.51 10.02
CA LYS A 47 -13.68 0.15 11.10
C LYS A 47 -12.40 0.78 10.55
N LEU A 48 -12.07 1.99 11.01
CA LEU A 48 -10.79 2.63 10.72
C LEU A 48 -9.65 1.82 11.34
N ASN A 49 -8.51 1.75 10.64
CA ASN A 49 -7.31 1.22 11.27
C ASN A 49 -6.77 2.21 12.32
N PRO A 50 -5.83 1.79 13.18
CA PRO A 50 -5.32 2.64 14.27
C PRO A 50 -4.80 4.01 13.83
N TYR A 51 -4.27 4.13 12.61
CA TYR A 51 -3.72 5.36 12.06
C TYR A 51 -4.66 6.01 11.03
N GLY A 52 -5.87 5.49 10.86
CA GLY A 52 -6.82 5.93 9.84
C GLY A 52 -7.46 7.30 10.14
N LYS A 53 -7.45 7.70 11.41
CA LYS A 53 -7.93 9.01 11.90
C LYS A 53 -6.86 10.10 11.85
N GLU A 54 -5.61 9.75 11.54
CA GLU A 54 -4.51 10.69 11.54
C GLU A 54 -4.62 11.70 10.40
N LYS A 55 -3.97 12.85 10.57
CA LYS A 55 -3.69 13.75 9.45
C LYS A 55 -2.51 13.21 8.64
N PHE A 56 -2.55 13.44 7.34
CA PHE A 56 -1.52 12.99 6.42
C PHE A 56 -0.88 14.15 5.68
N CYS A 57 0.42 14.03 5.45
CA CYS A 57 1.19 14.95 4.61
C CYS A 57 1.26 14.46 3.16
N LYS A 58 1.69 15.35 2.28
CA LYS A 58 2.10 14.99 0.92
C LYS A 58 3.60 15.22 0.75
N PHE A 59 4.28 14.30 0.07
CA PHE A 59 5.69 14.47 -0.29
C PHE A 59 6.09 13.57 -1.46
N ARG A 60 7.26 13.85 -2.05
CA ARG A 60 7.86 13.00 -3.09
C ARG A 60 9.34 12.81 -2.91
N ILE A 61 9.82 11.69 -3.44
CA ILE A 61 11.24 11.37 -3.58
C ILE A 61 11.59 11.17 -5.06
N PRO A 62 12.87 11.21 -5.45
CA PRO A 62 13.32 10.85 -6.79
C PRO A 62 12.81 9.47 -7.25
N LYS A 63 12.44 9.35 -8.53
CA LYS A 63 11.92 8.10 -9.11
C LYS A 63 13.03 7.06 -9.31
N ILE A 64 13.28 6.24 -8.29
CA ILE A 64 14.29 5.18 -8.33
C ILE A 64 13.62 3.82 -8.56
N LYS A 65 13.81 3.26 -9.76
CA LYS A 65 13.29 1.95 -10.17
C LYS A 65 14.25 0.83 -9.76
N SER A 66 14.41 0.61 -8.47
CA SER A 66 15.30 -0.45 -7.96
C SER A 66 14.72 -1.15 -6.73
N SER A 67 15.05 -2.43 -6.60
CA SER A 67 14.72 -3.25 -5.45
C SER A 67 15.82 -3.20 -4.40
N GLY A 68 15.45 -3.29 -3.13
CA GLY A 68 16.41 -3.24 -2.04
C GLY A 68 15.78 -2.94 -0.69
N VAL A 69 16.63 -2.49 0.23
CA VAL A 69 16.28 -2.09 1.60
C VAL A 69 16.49 -0.59 1.73
N TYR A 70 15.55 0.09 2.38
CA TYR A 70 15.66 1.52 2.68
C TYR A 70 15.57 1.79 4.18
N CYS A 71 16.20 2.88 4.59
CA CYS A 71 16.16 3.41 5.95
C CYS A 71 15.62 4.85 5.91
N ILE A 72 14.63 5.15 6.76
CA ILE A 72 14.29 6.53 7.11
C ILE A 72 15.11 6.87 8.35
N MET A 73 15.76 8.01 8.30
CA MET A 73 16.53 8.55 9.41
C MET A 73 15.92 9.86 9.89
N GLU A 74 15.86 10.02 11.21
CA GLU A 74 15.44 11.23 11.90
C GLU A 74 16.62 11.65 12.79
N ASP A 75 17.15 12.87 12.60
CA ASP A 75 18.26 13.43 13.38
C ASP A 75 19.44 12.45 13.57
N ASN A 76 19.88 11.86 12.47
CA ASN A 76 20.95 10.86 12.38
C ASN A 76 20.68 9.50 13.05
N LYS A 77 19.45 9.22 13.51
CA LYS A 77 19.04 7.90 14.02
C LYS A 77 18.18 7.18 13.00
N VAL A 78 18.39 5.87 12.85
CA VAL A 78 17.54 5.03 11.97
C VAL A 78 16.23 4.75 12.69
N VAL A 79 15.15 5.37 12.23
CA VAL A 79 13.82 5.24 12.86
C VAL A 79 12.93 4.23 12.15
N TYR A 80 13.15 3.97 10.85
CA TYR A 80 12.39 2.98 10.11
C TYR A 80 13.24 2.25 9.07
N ILE A 81 13.02 0.95 8.93
CA ILE A 81 13.61 0.09 7.91
C ILE A 81 12.50 -0.62 7.14
N GLY A 82 12.55 -0.55 5.82
CA GLY A 82 11.63 -1.26 4.93
C GLY A 82 12.34 -1.86 3.72
N GLU A 83 11.57 -2.58 2.91
CA GLU A 83 12.06 -3.13 1.64
C GLU A 83 11.10 -2.80 0.51
N CYS A 84 11.60 -2.82 -0.71
CA CYS A 84 10.79 -2.57 -1.89
C CYS A 84 11.32 -3.34 -3.10
N LEU A 85 10.44 -3.56 -4.08
CA LEU A 85 10.81 -3.93 -5.45
C LEU A 85 11.11 -2.69 -6.30
N ASN A 86 10.51 -1.55 -5.95
CA ASN A 86 10.68 -0.27 -6.61
C ASN A 86 10.57 0.83 -5.55
N LEU A 87 11.68 1.52 -5.27
CA LEU A 87 11.75 2.55 -4.23
C LEU A 87 10.84 3.73 -4.54
N GLY A 88 10.89 4.25 -5.78
CA GLY A 88 10.07 5.37 -6.20
C GLY A 88 8.57 5.10 -6.04
N LEU A 89 8.09 3.90 -6.43
CA LEU A 89 6.69 3.51 -6.26
C LEU A 89 6.32 3.33 -4.77
N ARG A 90 7.21 2.72 -3.97
CA ARG A 90 6.93 2.49 -2.54
C ARG A 90 6.70 3.79 -1.78
N PHE A 91 7.51 4.81 -2.06
CA PHE A 91 7.36 6.11 -1.44
C PHE A 91 6.27 6.93 -2.13
N ASN A 92 6.38 7.24 -3.42
CA ASN A 92 5.51 8.24 -4.06
C ASN A 92 4.04 7.82 -4.20
N SER A 93 3.74 6.51 -4.20
CA SER A 93 2.37 5.97 -4.26
C SER A 93 1.95 5.24 -2.98
N GLY A 94 2.85 5.11 -2.01
CA GLY A 94 2.59 4.46 -0.73
C GLY A 94 2.60 5.47 0.41
N TYR A 95 3.77 5.99 0.74
CA TYR A 95 3.95 6.91 1.87
C TYR A 95 3.70 8.37 1.54
N GLY A 96 4.01 8.82 0.33
CA GLY A 96 4.00 10.22 -0.08
C GLY A 96 2.62 10.80 -0.39
N VAL A 97 1.62 9.93 -0.59
CA VAL A 97 0.21 10.28 -0.74
C VAL A 97 -0.61 9.13 -0.16
N ILE A 98 -1.39 9.39 0.88
CA ILE A 98 -2.29 8.37 1.43
C ILE A 98 -3.54 8.30 0.57
N SER A 99 -3.98 7.08 0.26
CA SER A 99 -5.26 6.85 -0.39
C SER A 99 -6.30 6.58 0.69
N SER A 100 -7.50 7.16 0.57
CA SER A 100 -8.61 7.05 1.52
C SER A 100 -8.87 5.62 1.99
N ARG A 101 -8.80 4.64 1.07
CA ARG A 101 -9.00 3.21 1.40
C ARG A 101 -8.00 2.67 2.43
N ASN A 102 -6.78 3.21 2.47
CA ASN A 102 -5.74 2.75 3.40
C ASN A 102 -6.06 3.13 4.84
N CYS A 103 -7.00 4.05 5.09
CA CYS A 103 -7.43 4.45 6.44
C CYS A 103 -8.31 3.40 7.13
N PHE A 104 -8.78 2.38 6.41
CA PHE A 104 -9.69 1.34 6.93
C PHE A 104 -8.95 0.03 7.23
N GLU A 105 -9.50 -0.77 8.14
CA GLU A 105 -8.99 -2.11 8.44
C GLU A 105 -8.99 -3.02 7.20
N GLY A 106 -8.03 -3.96 7.14
CA GLY A 106 -7.86 -4.87 6.01
C GLY A 106 -7.07 -4.29 4.82
N PHE A 107 -6.60 -3.03 4.89
CA PHE A 107 -5.76 -2.39 3.87
C PHE A 107 -4.33 -2.11 4.38
N GLN A 108 -3.55 -1.31 3.64
CA GLN A 108 -2.13 -1.06 3.92
C GLN A 108 -1.91 -0.06 5.07
N THR A 109 -2.22 -0.48 6.31
CA THR A 109 -2.07 0.31 7.55
C THR A 109 -0.68 0.95 7.72
N VAL A 110 0.38 0.27 7.26
CA VAL A 110 1.76 0.77 7.33
C VAL A 110 1.94 2.08 6.57
N ASN A 111 1.15 2.33 5.52
CA ASN A 111 1.27 3.58 4.77
C ASN A 111 0.80 4.76 5.62
N CYS A 112 -0.40 4.65 6.21
CA CYS A 112 -0.95 5.65 7.13
C CYS A 112 0.01 5.90 8.29
N LYS A 113 0.49 4.83 8.94
CA LYS A 113 1.47 4.94 10.04
C LYS A 113 2.71 5.73 9.66
N ILE A 114 3.36 5.38 8.55
CA ILE A 114 4.64 6.01 8.20
C ILE A 114 4.45 7.45 7.74
N ASN A 115 3.35 7.75 7.04
CA ASN A 115 3.05 9.12 6.66
C ASN A 115 2.74 9.99 7.89
N SER A 116 1.92 9.52 8.83
CA SER A 116 1.59 10.30 10.03
C SER A 116 2.83 10.57 10.90
N LEU A 117 3.74 9.59 11.00
CA LEU A 117 5.02 9.78 11.70
C LEU A 117 5.93 10.78 10.98
N ILE A 118 6.01 10.75 9.65
CA ILE A 118 6.74 11.76 8.87
C ILE A 118 6.17 13.17 9.10
N LEU A 119 4.84 13.31 9.09
CA LEU A 119 4.17 14.59 9.35
C LEU A 119 4.51 15.11 10.76
N ARG A 120 4.45 14.23 11.76
CA ARG A 120 4.77 14.57 13.14
C ARG A 120 6.22 15.05 13.29
N SER A 121 7.18 14.25 12.81
CA SER A 121 8.60 14.61 12.84
C SER A 121 8.87 15.94 12.15
N TYR A 122 8.19 16.22 11.04
CA TYR A 122 8.30 17.52 10.36
C TYR A 122 7.78 18.68 11.23
N LYS A 123 6.63 18.50 11.90
CA LYS A 123 6.07 19.51 12.83
C LYS A 123 6.99 19.75 14.03
N GLU A 124 7.67 18.72 14.49
CA GLU A 124 8.71 18.78 15.53
C GLU A 124 10.03 19.39 15.01
N LYS A 125 10.09 19.79 13.73
CA LYS A 125 11.26 20.37 13.04
C LYS A 125 12.46 19.43 12.95
N SER A 126 12.22 18.13 13.06
CA SER A 126 13.24 17.08 12.97
C SER A 126 13.73 16.90 11.53
N LYS A 127 15.01 16.56 11.36
CA LYS A 127 15.60 16.35 10.04
C LYS A 127 15.35 14.93 9.54
N LEU A 128 14.52 14.80 8.50
CA LEU A 128 14.22 13.52 7.86
C LEU A 128 15.06 13.25 6.60
N GLU A 129 15.68 12.08 6.53
CA GLU A 129 16.51 11.64 5.41
C GLU A 129 16.17 10.21 4.97
N LEU A 130 16.29 9.95 3.67
CA LEU A 130 16.09 8.63 3.07
C LEU A 130 17.42 8.06 2.57
N TYR A 131 17.71 6.84 2.99
CA TYR A 131 18.87 6.06 2.56
C TYR A 131 18.42 4.74 1.93
N PHE A 132 19.18 4.23 0.95
CA PHE A 132 18.82 3.03 0.20
C PHE A 132 20.03 2.16 -0.14
N LEU A 133 19.85 0.85 0.00
CA LEU A 133 20.79 -0.18 -0.44
C LEU A 133 20.09 -1.07 -1.46
N LYS A 134 20.53 -1.00 -2.72
CA LYS A 134 20.11 -1.91 -3.77
C LYS A 134 20.60 -3.31 -3.46
N THR A 135 19.70 -4.29 -3.43
CA THR A 135 20.06 -5.69 -3.19
C THR A 135 18.95 -6.62 -3.67
N SER A 136 19.33 -7.83 -4.11
CA SER A 136 18.41 -8.94 -4.39
C SER A 136 17.97 -9.64 -3.09
N ASN A 137 18.80 -9.63 -2.04
CA ASN A 137 18.55 -10.33 -0.77
C ASN A 137 17.80 -9.46 0.27
N ARG A 138 16.89 -8.60 -0.21
CA ARG A 138 16.18 -7.59 0.58
C ARG A 138 15.43 -8.14 1.79
N LYS A 139 14.84 -9.34 1.68
CA LYS A 139 14.05 -9.97 2.77
C LYS A 139 14.95 -10.33 3.95
N LYS A 140 16.07 -11.02 3.69
CA LYS A 140 17.04 -11.43 4.72
C LYS A 140 17.67 -10.21 5.37
N LEU A 141 18.18 -9.28 4.56
CA LEU A 141 18.84 -8.07 5.05
C LEU A 141 17.90 -7.20 5.91
N LYS A 142 16.65 -7.00 5.47
CA LYS A 142 15.65 -6.28 6.29
C LYS A 142 15.44 -6.96 7.65
N LYS A 143 15.33 -8.29 7.69
CA LYS A 143 15.12 -9.04 8.95
C LYS A 143 16.33 -8.87 9.88
N GLU A 144 17.53 -8.98 9.34
CA GLU A 144 18.79 -8.78 10.06
C GLU A 144 18.91 -7.38 10.65
N LEU A 145 18.78 -6.33 9.80
CA LEU A 145 18.91 -4.95 10.25
C LEU A 145 17.84 -4.57 11.27
N ARG A 146 16.59 -5.03 11.10
CA ARG A 146 15.53 -4.78 12.11
C ARG A 146 15.83 -5.45 13.46
N ARG A 147 16.47 -6.62 13.45
CA ARG A 147 16.86 -7.31 14.69
C ARG A 147 17.97 -6.58 15.44
N ILE A 148 18.95 -6.05 14.68
CA ILE A 148 20.11 -5.34 15.23
C ILE A 148 19.72 -3.95 15.71
N ILE A 149 19.09 -3.15 14.84
CA ILE A 149 18.84 -1.73 15.07
C ILE A 149 17.59 -1.50 15.93
N LYS A 150 16.60 -2.39 15.86
CA LYS A 150 15.26 -2.23 16.48
C LYS A 150 14.66 -0.83 16.26
N PRO A 151 14.42 -0.41 15.00
CA PRO A 151 13.99 0.96 14.72
C PRO A 151 12.60 1.24 15.32
N VAL A 152 12.47 2.37 16.01
CA VAL A 152 11.27 2.73 16.78
C VAL A 152 9.98 2.74 15.95
N TRP A 153 10.01 3.16 14.67
CA TRP A 153 8.81 3.16 13.83
C TRP A 153 8.47 1.77 13.25
N ASN A 154 9.34 0.77 13.41
CA ASN A 154 9.03 -0.62 13.08
C ASN A 154 8.28 -1.35 14.20
N GLU A 155 8.22 -0.80 15.41
CA GLU A 155 7.49 -1.39 16.52
C GLU A 155 5.99 -1.37 16.29
N LYS A 156 5.27 -2.29 16.93
CA LYS A 156 3.81 -2.41 16.79
C LYS A 156 3.08 -1.29 17.53
N LYS A 157 3.69 -0.77 18.60
CA LYS A 157 3.19 0.33 19.42
C LYS A 157 4.08 1.54 19.15
N VAL A 158 3.51 2.67 18.76
CA VAL A 158 4.22 3.95 18.77
C VAL A 158 3.41 4.87 19.66
N VAL A 159 4.03 5.41 20.70
CA VAL A 159 3.36 6.29 21.67
C VAL A 159 3.14 7.65 21.01
N PHE A 160 1.89 8.00 20.74
CA PHE A 160 1.53 9.37 20.41
C PHE A 160 1.35 10.14 21.72
N SER A 161 2.08 11.24 21.90
CA SER A 161 2.05 12.03 23.12
C SER A 161 0.91 13.04 23.05
N SER A 162 -0.31 12.53 23.26
CA SER A 162 -1.49 13.23 23.80
C SER A 162 -2.63 12.20 23.79
N ASP A 163 -2.79 11.53 24.92
CA ASP A 163 -4.00 10.81 25.37
C ASP A 163 -4.82 10.04 24.33
N GLU A 164 -4.31 8.91 23.81
CA GLU A 164 -5.10 7.70 23.52
C GLU A 164 -4.20 6.51 23.14
N ILE A 165 -4.35 5.38 23.84
CA ILE A 165 -3.65 4.12 23.53
C ILE A 165 -4.32 3.50 22.30
N LEU A 166 -3.72 3.66 21.12
CA LEU A 166 -4.19 2.99 19.91
C LEU A 166 -3.78 1.51 19.90
N GLU A 167 -4.69 0.61 20.30
CA GLU A 167 -4.48 -0.83 20.19
C GLU A 167 -4.53 -1.30 18.73
N SER A 168 -3.53 -2.10 18.33
CA SER A 168 -3.50 -2.77 17.03
C SER A 168 -4.15 -4.16 17.14
N PRO A 169 -5.08 -4.55 16.24
CA PRO A 169 -5.66 -5.88 16.25
C PRO A 169 -4.59 -6.97 15.99
N ARG A 170 -4.86 -8.19 16.50
CA ARG A 170 -4.00 -9.39 16.36
C ARG A 170 -3.40 -9.52 14.95
N ILE A 171 -2.09 -9.73 14.90
CA ILE A 171 -1.35 -10.04 13.67
C ILE A 171 -1.61 -11.51 13.31
N PRO A 172 -2.15 -11.83 12.12
CA PRO A 172 -2.23 -13.20 11.63
C PRO A 172 -0.83 -13.81 11.55
N LYS A 173 -0.72 -15.11 11.88
CA LYS A 173 0.56 -15.82 11.84
C LYS A 173 1.09 -15.85 10.40
N ASP A 174 2.42 -15.96 10.24
CA ASP A 174 3.09 -15.86 8.93
C ASP A 174 2.58 -16.88 7.88
N SER A 175 1.94 -17.99 8.32
CA SER A 175 1.25 -18.95 7.46
C SER A 175 0.05 -18.36 6.69
N ASP A 176 -0.64 -17.39 7.28
CA ASP A 176 -1.86 -16.79 6.70
C ASP A 176 -1.50 -15.65 5.72
N ILE A 177 -0.28 -15.12 5.87
CA ILE A 177 0.22 -13.95 5.14
C ILE A 177 0.80 -14.33 3.78
N ASP A 178 1.40 -15.51 3.63
CA ASP A 178 1.96 -15.97 2.35
C ASP A 178 0.87 -16.32 1.30
N MET A 179 -0.33 -16.74 1.75
CA MET A 179 -1.47 -16.93 0.84
C MET A 179 -2.05 -15.61 0.30
N ILE A 180 -1.99 -14.52 1.08
CA ILE A 180 -2.55 -13.20 0.71
C ILE A 180 -1.55 -12.41 -0.16
N LYS A 181 -0.25 -12.44 0.17
CA LYS A 181 0.77 -11.64 -0.51
C LYS A 181 1.10 -12.06 -1.95
N ASN A 182 0.85 -13.31 -2.33
CA ASN A 182 1.11 -13.79 -3.70
C ASN A 182 -0.07 -13.58 -4.67
N LYS A 183 -1.28 -13.26 -4.17
CA LYS A 183 -2.49 -13.08 -5.00
C LYS A 183 -2.74 -11.62 -5.40
N ASP A 184 -2.39 -10.66 -4.53
CA ASP A 184 -2.65 -9.22 -4.76
C ASP A 184 -1.81 -8.59 -5.89
N SER A 185 -0.63 -9.15 -6.25
CA SER A 185 0.21 -8.53 -7.30
C SER A 185 -0.21 -8.88 -8.73
N LYS A 186 -0.84 -10.05 -8.95
CA LYS A 186 -1.25 -10.49 -10.31
C LYS A 186 -2.68 -10.07 -10.65
N TYR A 187 -3.56 -10.16 -9.67
CA TYR A 187 -5.01 -10.01 -9.85
C TYR A 187 -5.57 -8.69 -9.28
N GLY A 188 -4.76 -7.98 -8.47
CA GLY A 188 -5.11 -6.70 -7.89
C GLY A 188 -6.33 -6.77 -6.97
N LYS A 189 -7.01 -5.63 -6.78
CA LYS A 189 -8.21 -5.54 -5.92
C LYS A 189 -9.40 -6.42 -6.36
N TYR A 190 -9.33 -7.03 -7.55
CA TYR A 190 -10.41 -7.86 -8.12
C TYR A 190 -10.20 -9.37 -7.90
N TRP A 191 -9.13 -9.78 -7.19
CA TRP A 191 -8.75 -11.19 -6.98
C TRP A 191 -9.86 -12.09 -6.40
N LYS A 192 -10.83 -11.51 -5.68
CA LYS A 192 -11.97 -12.27 -5.17
C LYS A 192 -12.89 -12.80 -6.28
N ILE A 193 -12.94 -12.11 -7.43
CA ILE A 193 -13.62 -12.61 -8.64
C ILE A 193 -12.93 -13.88 -9.14
N PHE A 194 -11.59 -13.88 -9.20
CA PHE A 194 -10.83 -15.07 -9.61
C PHE A 194 -11.15 -16.27 -8.70
N ASN A 195 -11.11 -16.07 -7.38
CA ASN A 195 -11.41 -17.14 -6.44
C ASN A 195 -12.86 -17.65 -6.57
N PHE A 196 -13.82 -16.73 -6.69
CA PHE A 196 -15.23 -17.08 -6.87
C PHE A 196 -15.41 -17.98 -8.10
N LEU A 197 -14.95 -17.53 -9.27
CA LEU A 197 -15.08 -18.27 -10.52
C LEU A 197 -14.35 -19.62 -10.48
N LYS A 198 -13.15 -19.66 -9.90
CA LYS A 198 -12.37 -20.89 -9.76
C LYS A 198 -13.08 -21.97 -8.94
N ASN A 199 -13.92 -21.57 -7.98
CA ASN A 199 -14.63 -22.50 -7.10
C ASN A 199 -15.98 -22.96 -7.67
N GLU A 200 -16.60 -22.20 -8.57
CA GLU A 200 -17.98 -22.43 -9.03
C GLU A 200 -18.16 -23.62 -9.99
N LYS A 201 -17.09 -24.18 -10.59
CA LYS A 201 -17.07 -25.39 -11.46
C LYS A 201 -18.12 -25.50 -12.60
N ALA A 202 -19.02 -24.54 -12.77
CA ALA A 202 -20.11 -24.55 -13.74
C ALA A 202 -19.64 -24.09 -15.14
N GLU A 203 -20.31 -24.57 -16.19
CA GLU A 203 -20.02 -24.18 -17.58
C GLU A 203 -20.38 -22.72 -17.88
N SER A 204 -21.41 -22.20 -17.22
CA SER A 204 -21.79 -20.80 -17.28
C SER A 204 -22.20 -20.28 -15.90
N ILE A 205 -21.66 -19.13 -15.52
CA ILE A 205 -21.94 -18.46 -14.25
C ILE A 205 -22.55 -17.10 -14.57
N GLU A 206 -23.84 -16.96 -14.30
CA GLU A 206 -24.53 -15.68 -14.34
C GLU A 206 -24.48 -15.03 -12.96
N VAL A 207 -23.92 -13.82 -12.88
CA VAL A 207 -23.78 -13.10 -11.61
C VAL A 207 -24.18 -11.65 -11.75
N SER A 208 -24.98 -11.16 -10.80
CA SER A 208 -25.39 -9.76 -10.77
C SER A 208 -24.23 -8.85 -10.36
N LEU A 209 -24.28 -7.59 -10.78
CA LEU A 209 -23.26 -6.61 -10.35
C LEU A 209 -23.28 -6.42 -8.83
N SER A 210 -24.45 -6.48 -8.19
CA SER A 210 -24.56 -6.41 -6.73
C SER A 210 -23.84 -7.58 -6.08
N LYS A 211 -24.07 -8.81 -6.56
CA LYS A 211 -23.40 -10.00 -6.02
C LYS A 211 -21.88 -9.94 -6.21
N LEU A 212 -21.41 -9.42 -7.35
CA LEU A 212 -19.98 -9.17 -7.56
C LEU A 212 -19.43 -8.14 -6.58
N GLU A 213 -20.16 -7.06 -6.31
CA GLU A 213 -19.78 -6.06 -5.31
C GLU A 213 -19.72 -6.63 -3.89
N ASP A 214 -20.64 -7.53 -3.54
CA ASP A 214 -20.64 -8.26 -2.27
C ASP A 214 -19.42 -9.16 -2.14
N ILE A 215 -19.12 -9.93 -3.20
CA ILE A 215 -17.91 -10.78 -3.28
C ILE A 215 -16.67 -9.91 -3.11
N LEU A 216 -16.58 -8.79 -3.84
CA LEU A 216 -15.45 -7.88 -3.80
C LEU A 216 -15.32 -7.17 -2.43
N GLY A 217 -16.45 -6.84 -1.81
CA GLY A 217 -16.53 -5.99 -0.63
C GLY A 217 -16.31 -4.50 -0.93
N PHE A 218 -16.63 -4.07 -2.16
CA PHE A 218 -16.64 -2.67 -2.62
C PHE A 218 -17.52 -2.50 -3.87
N LYS A 219 -18.01 -1.27 -4.10
CA LYS A 219 -18.77 -0.91 -5.31
C LYS A 219 -17.91 -0.88 -6.57
N LEU A 220 -18.39 -1.49 -7.64
CA LEU A 220 -17.72 -1.47 -8.94
C LEU A 220 -17.70 -0.03 -9.48
N PRO A 221 -16.62 0.37 -10.18
CA PRO A 221 -16.49 1.73 -10.70
C PRO A 221 -17.62 2.02 -11.70
N LYS A 222 -17.99 3.31 -11.86
CA LYS A 222 -19.01 3.75 -12.83
C LYS A 222 -18.75 3.17 -14.24
N SER A 223 -17.49 3.05 -14.63
CA SER A 223 -17.08 2.47 -15.92
C SER A 223 -17.48 1.00 -16.11
N ALA A 224 -17.52 0.18 -15.04
CA ALA A 224 -18.00 -1.20 -15.11
C ALA A 224 -19.51 -1.28 -15.38
N ARG A 225 -20.26 -0.22 -15.06
CA ARG A 225 -21.70 -0.12 -15.30
C ARG A 225 -22.01 0.53 -16.65
N ALA A 226 -21.16 1.45 -17.09
CA ALA A 226 -21.37 2.24 -18.30
C ALA A 226 -20.82 1.58 -19.58
N TYR A 227 -19.73 0.80 -19.50
CA TYR A 227 -19.01 0.35 -20.70
C TYR A 227 -18.82 -1.17 -20.75
N LYS A 228 -19.34 -1.81 -21.80
CA LYS A 228 -19.14 -3.26 -22.05
C LYS A 228 -17.66 -3.61 -22.16
N ALA A 229 -16.86 -2.73 -22.76
CA ALA A 229 -15.41 -2.89 -22.91
C ALA A 229 -14.67 -3.06 -21.57
N TRP A 230 -15.24 -2.58 -20.46
CA TRP A 230 -14.67 -2.81 -19.13
C TRP A 230 -14.62 -4.31 -18.77
N TRP A 231 -15.57 -5.10 -19.29
CA TRP A 231 -15.65 -6.55 -19.10
C TRP A 231 -14.98 -7.35 -20.22
N SER A 232 -14.18 -6.71 -21.06
CA SER A 232 -13.49 -7.38 -22.17
C SER A 232 -12.48 -8.43 -21.69
N ASN A 233 -12.30 -9.50 -22.46
CA ASN A 233 -11.36 -10.58 -22.17
C ASN A 233 -9.91 -10.18 -22.53
N GLY A 234 -9.46 -8.99 -22.11
CA GLY A 234 -8.16 -8.41 -22.45
C GLY A 234 -8.05 -6.92 -22.13
N GLY A 235 -6.94 -6.28 -22.49
CA GLY A 235 -6.75 -4.82 -22.43
C GLY A 235 -6.48 -4.21 -21.05
N HIS A 236 -7.05 -4.75 -19.97
CA HIS A 236 -6.88 -4.22 -18.62
C HIS A 236 -6.46 -5.29 -17.60
N SER A 237 -5.75 -4.89 -16.53
CA SER A 237 -5.21 -5.82 -15.55
C SER A 237 -6.29 -6.63 -14.80
N HIS A 238 -7.51 -6.09 -14.70
CA HIS A 238 -8.61 -6.77 -14.00
C HIS A 238 -9.21 -7.94 -14.80
N SER A 239 -9.05 -8.00 -16.14
CA SER A 239 -9.58 -9.12 -16.94
C SER A 239 -8.90 -10.45 -16.67
N LYS A 240 -7.64 -10.41 -16.21
CA LYS A 240 -6.90 -11.60 -15.73
C LYS A 240 -7.63 -12.39 -14.66
N ASN A 241 -8.53 -11.76 -13.91
CA ASN A 241 -9.26 -12.41 -12.83
C ASN A 241 -10.19 -13.51 -13.32
N TRP A 242 -10.92 -13.30 -14.41
CA TRP A 242 -11.78 -14.34 -14.96
C TRP A 242 -11.03 -15.22 -15.96
N MET A 243 -10.16 -14.64 -16.76
CA MET A 243 -9.38 -15.38 -17.76
C MET A 243 -8.50 -16.47 -17.12
N ASP A 244 -7.74 -16.13 -16.09
CA ASP A 244 -6.86 -17.09 -15.42
C ASP A 244 -7.65 -18.07 -14.53
N ALA A 245 -8.91 -17.73 -14.19
CA ALA A 245 -9.84 -18.65 -13.54
C ALA A 245 -10.46 -19.66 -14.52
N GLY A 246 -10.14 -19.56 -15.82
CA GLY A 246 -10.67 -20.44 -16.86
C GLY A 246 -12.01 -19.97 -17.43
N TYR A 247 -12.34 -18.67 -17.34
CA TYR A 247 -13.60 -18.12 -17.84
C TYR A 247 -13.40 -16.92 -18.77
N LYS A 248 -14.37 -16.71 -19.66
CA LYS A 248 -14.50 -15.53 -20.51
C LYS A 248 -15.87 -14.90 -20.32
N VAL A 249 -15.94 -13.58 -20.41
CA VAL A 249 -17.22 -12.86 -20.47
C VAL A 249 -17.75 -12.93 -21.90
N LYS A 250 -18.99 -13.41 -22.07
CA LYS A 250 -19.67 -13.48 -23.38
C LYS A 250 -20.92 -12.60 -23.42
N VAL A 251 -21.65 -12.50 -22.31
CA VAL A 251 -22.87 -11.67 -22.20
C VAL A 251 -22.67 -10.63 -21.09
N VAL A 252 -22.91 -9.37 -21.45
CA VAL A 252 -22.86 -8.22 -20.53
C VAL A 252 -24.19 -7.50 -20.58
N SER A 253 -24.99 -7.64 -19.52
CA SER A 253 -26.16 -6.80 -19.28
C SER A 253 -25.74 -5.63 -18.40
N LEU A 254 -25.43 -4.49 -19.02
CA LEU A 254 -24.96 -3.28 -18.34
C LEU A 254 -25.87 -2.93 -17.15
N GLY A 255 -25.25 -2.64 -16.01
CA GLY A 255 -25.96 -2.30 -14.77
C GLY A 255 -26.65 -3.47 -14.05
N LYS A 256 -26.81 -4.64 -14.68
CA LYS A 256 -27.59 -5.77 -14.13
C LYS A 256 -26.71 -6.99 -13.83
N LYS A 257 -26.21 -7.67 -14.87
CA LYS A 257 -25.59 -9.00 -14.75
C LYS A 257 -24.47 -9.23 -15.77
N ILE A 258 -23.54 -10.10 -15.40
CA ILE A 258 -22.42 -10.56 -16.22
C ILE A 258 -22.47 -12.08 -16.30
N CYS A 259 -22.34 -12.64 -17.50
CA CYS A 259 -22.25 -14.07 -17.70
C CYS A 259 -20.82 -14.46 -18.07
N PHE A 260 -20.20 -15.25 -17.20
CA PHE A 260 -18.91 -15.88 -17.39
C PHE A 260 -19.12 -17.29 -17.95
N TYR A 261 -18.42 -17.62 -19.02
CA TYR A 261 -18.44 -18.94 -19.65
C TYR A 261 -17.09 -19.57 -19.47
N LYS A 262 -17.09 -20.85 -19.09
CA LYS A 262 -15.86 -21.61 -19.00
C LYS A 262 -15.20 -21.68 -20.37
N ASN A 263 -13.88 -21.52 -20.37
CA ASN A 263 -13.06 -21.48 -21.57
C ASN A 263 -12.54 -22.86 -21.94
#